data_AF-A0A1B6H2B9-F1
#
_entry.id   AF-A0A1B6H2B9-F1
#
_cell.length_a   1.000
_cell.length_b   1.000
_cell.length_c   1.000
_cell.angle_alpha   90.00
_cell.angle_beta   90.00
_cell.angle_gamma   90.00
#
_symmetry.space_group_name_H-M   'P 1'
#
loop_
_entity.id
_entity.type
_entity.pdbx_description
1 polymer ?
#
loop_
_entity_poly.entity_id
_entity_poly.type
_entity_poly.pdbx_seq_one_letter_code
_entity_poly.pdbx_strand_id
1 'polypeptide(L)'
;KLTMLDLPKSWMPNTSVFDFVVSKEGKWELWTTMVTNYVYPETTTPDYSSILVPIVDNVRIDYLIHTIAKQEKAVLLIGEQGSAKTVMMKAYMKKACPE
;
A
#
# COMPACT_ATOMS: atom_id res chain seq x y z
N LYS A 1 -7.23 19.22 23.61
CA LYS A 1 -5.80 19.05 23.97
C LYS A 1 -5.32 17.71 23.39
N LEU A 2 -4.70 17.71 22.21
CA LEU A 2 -3.96 16.55 21.69
C LEU A 2 -2.52 16.68 22.21
N THR A 3 -2.29 16.33 23.49
CA THR A 3 -1.03 16.69 24.15
C THR A 3 0.13 15.72 23.93
N MET A 4 -0.07 14.61 23.21
CA MET A 4 1.03 13.75 22.74
C MET A 4 0.47 12.84 21.64
N LEU A 5 1.09 12.82 20.46
CA LEU A 5 0.76 11.82 19.44
C LEU A 5 1.38 10.48 19.86
N ASP A 6 0.58 9.42 19.88
CA ASP A 6 1.03 8.05 20.12
C ASP A 6 1.74 7.51 18.86
N LEU A 7 2.99 7.92 18.66
CA LEU A 7 3.80 7.53 17.49
C LEU A 7 4.47 6.17 17.70
N PRO A 8 4.74 5.42 16.60
CA PRO A 8 5.49 4.18 16.70
C PRO A 8 6.87 4.46 17.31
N LYS A 9 7.29 3.65 18.27
CA LYS A 9 8.66 3.69 18.75
C LYS A 9 9.55 3.19 17.62
N SER A 10 10.46 4.02 17.12
CA SER A 10 11.43 3.61 16.10
C SER A 10 12.41 2.62 16.74
N TRP A 11 12.06 1.34 16.73
CA TRP A 11 12.95 0.27 17.21
C TRP A 11 14.13 0.04 16.26
N MET A 12 14.05 0.58 15.04
CA MET A 12 15.07 0.45 14.00
C MET A 12 15.65 1.81 13.60
N PRO A 13 16.98 1.92 13.44
CA PRO A 13 17.60 3.10 12.85
C PRO A 13 17.10 3.29 11.42
N ASN A 14 16.84 4.54 11.01
CA ASN A 14 16.31 4.94 9.69
C ASN A 14 14.85 4.54 9.37
N THR A 15 14.01 4.29 10.37
CA THR A 15 12.56 4.13 10.15
C THR A 15 11.80 5.44 10.39
N SER A 16 10.88 5.76 9.50
CA SER A 16 9.97 6.91 9.61
C SER A 16 8.58 6.46 10.05
N VAL A 17 7.76 7.39 10.54
CA VAL A 17 6.35 7.10 10.88
C VAL A 17 5.56 6.53 9.69
N PHE A 18 5.94 6.91 8.47
CA PHE A 18 5.32 6.41 7.23
C PHE A 18 5.65 4.95 6.93
N ASP A 19 6.59 4.35 7.66
CA ASP A 19 6.90 2.92 7.56
C ASP A 19 5.93 2.03 8.34
N PHE A 20 5.01 2.64 9.09
CA PHE A 20 4.05 1.94 9.91
C PHE A 20 2.59 2.18 9.49
N VAL A 21 1.77 1.17 9.77
CA VAL A 21 0.30 1.19 9.68
C VAL A 21 -0.28 0.82 11.04
N VAL A 22 -1.45 1.35 11.37
CA VAL A 22 -2.17 0.97 12.58
C VAL A 22 -3.03 -0.25 12.26
N SER A 23 -2.76 -1.36 12.96
CA SER A 23 -3.52 -2.60 12.83
C SER A 23 -4.95 -2.45 13.37
N LYS A 24 -5.81 -3.44 13.13
CA LYS A 24 -7.19 -3.43 13.66
C LYS A 24 -7.21 -3.48 15.19
N GLU A 25 -6.17 -4.00 15.82
CA GLU A 25 -5.97 -4.02 17.26
C GLU A 25 -5.44 -2.69 17.82
N GLY A 26 -5.25 -1.67 16.96
CA GLY A 26 -4.75 -0.35 17.36
C GLY A 26 -3.25 -0.32 17.63
N LYS A 27 -2.49 -1.31 17.13
CA LYS A 27 -1.03 -1.38 17.31
C LYS A 27 -0.31 -0.93 16.06
N TRP A 28 0.87 -0.35 16.24
CA TRP A 28 1.74 0.01 15.12
C TRP A 28 2.44 -1.23 14.56
N GLU A 29 2.30 -1.46 13.25
CA GLU A 29 2.92 -2.55 12.51
C GLU A 29 3.64 -2.02 11.27
N LEU A 30 4.69 -2.70 10.80
CA LEU A 30 5.40 -2.28 9.59
C LEU A 30 4.60 -2.62 8.34
N TRP A 31 4.59 -1.74 7.34
CA TRP A 31 3.95 -2.05 6.05
C TRP A 31 4.48 -3.32 5.38
N THR A 32 5.74 -3.69 5.66
CA THR A 32 6.36 -4.93 5.16
C THR A 32 5.61 -6.19 5.60
N THR A 33 4.90 -6.18 6.73
CA THR A 33 4.08 -7.32 7.17
C THR A 33 2.81 -7.47 6.33
N MET A 34 2.35 -6.39 5.67
CA MET A 34 1.19 -6.41 4.77
C MET A 34 1.56 -6.66 3.30
N VAL A 35 2.85 -6.69 2.96
CA VAL A 35 3.30 -7.10 1.63
C VAL A 35 3.19 -8.61 1.54
N THR A 36 2.24 -9.12 0.74
CA THR A 36 2.20 -10.55 0.42
C THR A 36 3.48 -10.92 -0.31
N ASN A 37 4.24 -11.89 0.21
CA ASN A 37 5.42 -12.43 -0.45
C ASN A 37 5.02 -12.92 -1.85
N TYR A 38 5.52 -12.24 -2.89
CA TYR A 38 5.40 -12.76 -4.25
C TYR A 38 6.33 -13.97 -4.38
N VAL A 39 5.75 -15.17 -4.42
CA VAL A 39 6.51 -16.41 -4.70
C VAL A 39 6.61 -16.55 -6.21
N TYR A 40 7.83 -16.54 -6.72
CA TYR A 40 8.10 -16.78 -8.14
C TYR A 40 7.72 -18.22 -8.50
N PRO A 41 6.81 -18.46 -9.45
CA PRO A 41 6.52 -19.82 -9.90
C PRO A 41 7.71 -20.38 -10.68
N GLU A 42 8.27 -21.52 -10.23
CA GLU A 42 9.50 -22.10 -10.78
C GLU A 42 9.39 -22.59 -12.24
N THR A 43 8.18 -22.73 -12.77
CA THR A 43 7.91 -23.49 -14.02
C THR A 43 7.59 -22.66 -15.25
N THR A 44 7.62 -21.32 -15.19
CA THR A 44 7.23 -20.49 -16.33
C THR A 44 8.10 -19.24 -16.41
N THR A 45 8.65 -18.93 -17.60
CA THR A 45 9.28 -17.64 -17.88
C THR A 45 8.22 -16.55 -17.63
N PRO A 46 8.39 -15.71 -16.61
CA PRO A 46 7.41 -14.70 -16.30
C PRO A 46 7.39 -13.64 -17.37
N ASP A 47 6.20 -13.22 -17.74
CA ASP A 47 5.97 -12.02 -18.52
C ASP A 47 6.57 -10.82 -17.76
N TYR A 48 7.14 -9.84 -18.48
CA TYR A 48 7.83 -8.66 -17.90
C TYR A 48 7.01 -7.91 -16.83
N SER A 49 5.68 -8.12 -16.82
CA SER A 49 4.72 -7.64 -15.83
C SER A 49 4.86 -8.27 -14.43
N SER A 50 5.64 -9.34 -14.25
CA SER A 50 5.92 -9.94 -12.93
C SER A 50 7.15 -9.35 -12.22
N ILE A 51 7.96 -8.52 -12.90
CA ILE A 51 9.15 -7.87 -12.32
C ILE A 51 8.75 -6.65 -11.49
N LEU A 52 7.49 -6.23 -11.56
CA LEU A 52 6.91 -5.26 -10.64
C LEU A 52 6.78 -5.89 -9.25
N VAL A 53 7.89 -5.91 -8.51
CA VAL A 53 7.91 -6.19 -7.07
C VAL A 53 6.79 -5.36 -6.46
N PRO A 54 5.86 -5.94 -5.67
CA PRO A 54 4.94 -5.13 -4.88
C PRO A 54 5.78 -4.31 -3.91
N ILE A 55 6.12 -3.09 -4.32
CA ILE A 55 6.85 -2.14 -3.49
C ILE A 55 5.90 -1.79 -2.34
N VAL A 56 6.47 -1.62 -1.16
CA VAL A 56 5.74 -1.17 0.05
C VAL A 56 4.83 0.03 -0.27
N ASP A 57 5.27 0.90 -1.17
CA ASP A 57 4.52 2.06 -1.65
C ASP A 57 3.21 1.70 -2.37
N ASN A 58 3.17 0.63 -3.16
CA ASN A 58 1.94 0.20 -3.82
C ASN A 58 0.91 -0.29 -2.81
N VAL A 59 1.36 -1.04 -1.78
CA VAL A 59 0.49 -1.51 -0.69
C VAL A 59 -0.06 -0.34 0.11
N ARG A 60 0.80 0.65 0.42
CA ARG A 60 0.40 1.90 1.10
C ARG A 60 -0.66 2.67 0.30
N ILE A 61 -0.43 2.86 -0.99
CA ILE A 61 -1.36 3.60 -1.86
C ILE A 61 -2.70 2.86 -1.97
N ASP A 62 -2.69 1.54 -2.19
CA ASP A 62 -3.92 0.72 -2.26
C ASP A 62 -4.73 0.81 -0.96
N TYR A 63 -4.06 0.73 0.20
CA TYR A 63 -4.69 0.91 1.51
C TYR A 63 -5.34 2.29 1.65
N LEU A 64 -4.65 3.36 1.24
CA LEU A 64 -5.16 4.74 1.32
C LEU A 64 -6.37 4.94 0.40
N ILE A 65 -6.29 4.45 -0.85
CA ILE A 65 -7.42 4.49 -1.79
C ILE A 65 -8.62 3.78 -1.17
N HIS A 66 -8.42 2.57 -0.64
CA HIS A 66 -9.48 1.78 -0.04
C HIS A 66 -10.11 2.46 1.19
N THR A 67 -9.29 3.07 2.04
CA THR A 67 -9.74 3.76 3.26
C THR A 67 -10.61 4.98 2.96
N ILE A 68 -10.27 5.74 1.91
CA ILE A 68 -11.05 6.91 1.49
C ILE A 68 -12.31 6.47 0.74
N ALA A 69 -12.19 5.48 -0.17
CA ALA A 69 -13.32 4.95 -0.93
C ALA A 69 -14.40 4.33 -0.02
N LYS A 70 -14.01 3.67 1.08
CA LYS A 70 -14.94 3.17 2.12
C LYS A 70 -15.79 4.26 2.77
N GLN A 71 -15.36 5.50 2.72
CA GLN A 71 -16.11 6.66 3.21
C GLN A 71 -16.93 7.34 2.10
N GLU A 72 -17.07 6.68 0.95
CA GLU A 72 -17.77 7.21 -0.24
C GLU A 72 -17.19 8.54 -0.74
N LYS A 73 -15.88 8.74 -0.53
CA LYS A 73 -15.17 9.95 -0.96
C LYS A 73 -14.32 9.67 -2.21
N ALA A 74 -14.19 10.69 -3.05
CA ALA A 74 -13.36 10.62 -4.25
C ALA A 74 -11.86 10.62 -3.90
N VAL A 75 -11.08 9.88 -4.69
CA VAL A 75 -9.62 9.76 -4.55
C VAL A 75 -8.95 10.22 -5.85
N LEU A 76 -7.90 11.03 -5.74
CA LEU A 76 -7.08 11.50 -6.86
C LEU A 76 -5.61 11.15 -6.60
N LEU A 77 -4.98 10.45 -7.55
CA LEU A 77 -3.54 10.17 -7.52
C LEU A 77 -2.80 11.18 -8.41
N ILE A 78 -1.78 11.83 -7.86
CA ILE A 78 -0.94 12.83 -8.55
C ILE A 78 0.53 12.40 -8.56
N GLY A 79 1.31 12.87 -9.54
CA GLY A 79 2.74 12.59 -9.69
C GLY A 79 3.20 12.60 -11.14
N GLU A 80 4.50 12.42 -11.38
CA GLU A 80 5.13 12.47 -12.71
C GLU A 80 4.59 11.42 -13.70
N GLN A 81 4.72 11.68 -15.01
CA GLN A 81 4.31 10.70 -16.02
C GLN A 81 5.10 9.39 -15.88
N GLY A 82 4.44 8.25 -16.12
CA GLY A 82 5.07 6.93 -15.99
C GLY A 82 5.03 6.32 -14.58
N SER A 83 4.54 7.03 -13.56
CA SER A 83 4.52 6.55 -12.16
C SER A 83 3.38 5.57 -11.79
N ALA A 84 2.94 4.72 -12.72
CA ALA A 84 1.91 3.68 -12.52
C ALA A 84 0.50 4.11 -12.03
N LYS A 85 0.23 5.41 -11.81
CA LYS A 85 -1.07 5.93 -11.28
C LYS A 85 -2.31 5.35 -11.98
N THR A 86 -2.33 5.37 -13.31
CA THR A 86 -3.47 4.86 -14.10
C THR A 86 -3.65 3.35 -13.93
N VAL A 87 -2.55 2.60 -13.84
CA VAL A 87 -2.58 1.14 -13.66
C VAL A 87 -3.11 0.80 -12.28
N MET A 88 -2.65 1.52 -11.24
CA MET A 88 -3.11 1.35 -9.86
C MET A 88 -4.61 1.59 -9.71
N MET A 89 -5.12 2.71 -10.26
CA MET A 89 -6.55 3.02 -10.16
C MET A 89 -7.41 2.00 -10.93
N LYS A 90 -7.01 1.60 -12.14
CA LYS A 90 -7.71 0.55 -12.91
C LYS A 90 -7.74 -0.79 -12.16
N ALA A 91 -6.62 -1.17 -11.54
CA ALA A 91 -6.54 -2.39 -10.74
C ALA A 91 -7.46 -2.33 -9.51
N TYR A 92 -7.51 -1.18 -8.82
CA TYR A 92 -8.42 -0.97 -7.69
C TYR A 92 -9.89 -1.06 -8.11
N MET A 93 -10.29 -0.38 -9.19
CA MET A 93 -11.66 -0.41 -9.70
C MET A 93 -12.12 -1.83 -10.06
N LYS A 94 -11.24 -2.62 -10.71
CA LYS A 94 -11.52 -4.03 -11.05
C LYS A 94 -11.71 -4.91 -9.81
N LYS A 95 -11.05 -4.62 -8.69
CA LYS A 95 -11.22 -5.36 -7.43
C LYS A 95 -12.48 -4.92 -6.67
N ALA A 96 -12.80 -3.63 -6.71
CA ALA A 96 -13.91 -3.05 -5.95
C ALA A 96 -15.29 -3.39 -6.55
N CYS A 97 -15.37 -3.63 -7.86
CA CYS A 97 -16.60 -4.01 -8.56
C CYS A 97 -16.32 -5.17 -9.55
N PRO A 98 -16.89 -6.38 -9.34
CA PRO A 98 -16.86 -7.48 -10.31
C PRO A 98 -18.01 -7.45 -11.34
N GLU A 99 -18.62 -6.29 -11.59
CA GLU A 99 -19.67 -6.11 -12.62
C GLU A 99 -19.38 -4.92 -13.53
#